data_AF-A0A348P310-F1
#
_entry.id   AF-A0A348P310-F1
#
_cell.length_a   1.000
_cell.length_b   1.000
_cell.length_c   1.000
_cell.angle_alpha   90.00
_cell.angle_beta   90.00
_cell.angle_gamma   90.00
#
_symmetry.space_group_name_H-M   'P 1'
#
loop_
_entity.id
_entity.type
_entity.pdbx_description
1 polymer ?
#
loop_
_entity_poly.entity_id
_entity_poly.type
_entity_poly.pdbx_seq_one_letter_code
_entity_poly.pdbx_strand_id
1 'polypeptide(L)' 'MNIRENTQEFEKKHLSSNAVLAENTKGRLLPETECEIRTCFQRDRDRIIHSNAFRRLKHKTQVFLSP' A
#
# COMPACT_ATOMS: atom_id res chain seq x y z
N MET A 1 -9.19 -10.90 -16.94
CA MET A 1 -8.43 -10.78 -15.68
C MET A 1 -7.53 -9.55 -15.81
N ASN A 2 -7.71 -8.57 -14.93
CA ASN A 2 -6.92 -7.33 -14.96
C ASN A 2 -5.57 -7.50 -14.22
N ILE A 3 -4.69 -6.50 -14.30
CA ILE A 3 -3.34 -6.57 -13.71
C ILE A 3 -3.41 -6.69 -12.18
N ARG A 4 -4.36 -6.00 -11.54
CA ARG A 4 -4.61 -6.13 -10.09
C ARG A 4 -4.96 -7.57 -9.71
N GLU A 5 -5.91 -8.19 -10.41
CA GLU A 5 -6.34 -9.57 -10.16
C GLU A 5 -5.17 -10.55 -10.33
N ASN A 6 -4.34 -10.37 -11.36
CA ASN A 6 -3.16 -11.21 -11.58
C ASN A 6 -2.19 -11.10 -10.40
N THR A 7 -2.04 -9.90 -9.83
CA THR A 7 -1.20 -9.66 -8.66
C THR A 7 -1.79 -10.33 -7.41
N GLN A 8 -3.10 -10.25 -7.19
CA GLN A 8 -3.79 -10.89 -6.06
C GLN A 8 -3.68 -12.43 -6.13
N GLU A 9 -3.85 -13.01 -7.31
CA GLU A 9 -3.66 -14.45 -7.51
C GLU A 9 -2.20 -14.86 -7.29
N PHE A 10 -1.25 -14.03 -7.69
CA PHE A 10 0.16 -14.27 -7.40
C PHE A 10 0.42 -14.23 -5.88
N GLU A 11 -0.09 -13.22 -5.17
CA GLU A 11 0.02 -13.11 -3.71
C GLU A 11 -0.50 -14.37 -3.02
N LYS A 12 -1.68 -14.84 -3.41
CA LYS A 12 -2.32 -16.03 -2.84
C LYS A 12 -1.50 -17.32 -3.02
N LYS A 13 -0.80 -17.45 -4.16
CA LYS A 13 0.00 -18.64 -4.49
C LYS A 13 1.39 -18.62 -3.87
N HIS A 14 1.98 -17.44 -3.66
CA HIS A 14 3.40 -17.31 -3.32
C HIS A 14 3.67 -16.78 -1.92
N LEU A 15 2.72 -16.07 -1.30
CA LEU A 15 2.90 -15.61 0.07
C LEU A 15 2.67 -16.74 1.07
N SER A 16 3.25 -16.60 2.26
CA SER A 16 3.04 -17.52 3.37
C SER A 16 1.55 -17.64 3.70
N SER A 17 1.12 -18.80 4.23
CA SER A 17 -0.23 -19.00 4.74
C SER A 17 -0.66 -18.00 5.81
N ASN A 18 0.30 -17.42 6.53
CA ASN A 18 0.07 -16.41 7.57
C ASN A 18 0.16 -14.97 7.04
N ALA A 19 0.37 -14.77 5.73
CA ALA A 19 0.46 -13.45 5.14
C ALA A 19 -0.93 -12.81 4.95
N VAL A 20 -0.98 -11.48 5.03
CA VAL A 20 -2.17 -10.71 4.69
C VAL A 20 -2.24 -10.54 3.18
N LEU A 21 -3.28 -11.07 2.55
CA LEU A 21 -3.53 -10.92 1.11
C LEU A 21 -4.32 -9.64 0.82
N ALA A 22 -4.00 -8.94 -0.26
CA ALA A 22 -4.74 -7.75 -0.66
C ALA A 22 -6.21 -8.05 -1.01
N GLU A 23 -6.51 -9.26 -1.51
CA GLU A 23 -7.89 -9.70 -1.79
C GLU A 23 -8.76 -9.79 -0.52
N ASN A 24 -8.16 -10.02 0.65
CA ASN A 24 -8.86 -10.22 1.92
C ASN A 24 -8.89 -8.97 2.79
N THR A 25 -8.67 -7.79 2.19
CA THR A 25 -8.77 -6.52 2.90
C THR A 25 -10.17 -6.30 3.46
N LYS A 26 -10.29 -5.62 4.60
CA LYS A 26 -11.58 -5.15 5.13
C LYS A 26 -12.16 -3.98 4.34
N GLY A 27 -11.45 -3.51 3.32
CA GLY A 27 -11.83 -2.36 2.51
C GLY A 27 -11.48 -1.03 3.17
N ARG A 28 -12.12 0.05 2.69
CA ARG A 28 -11.90 1.43 3.15
C ARG A 28 -13.13 1.93 3.89
N LEU A 29 -12.93 2.91 4.77
CA LEU A 29 -14.03 3.58 5.47
C LEU A 29 -15.04 4.20 4.50
N LEU A 30 -14.53 4.84 3.45
CA LEU A 30 -15.34 5.34 2.34
C LEU A 30 -15.20 4.36 1.17
N PRO A 31 -16.31 3.84 0.61
CA PRO A 31 -16.26 2.98 -0.56
C PRO A 31 -15.58 3.71 -1.73
N GLU A 32 -14.67 3.01 -2.39
CA GLU A 32 -13.97 3.50 -3.56
C GLU A 32 -13.95 2.41 -4.62
N THR A 33 -14.05 2.79 -5.89
CA THR A 33 -13.91 1.84 -6.99
C THR A 33 -12.51 1.23 -6.99
N GLU A 34 -12.44 -0.08 -7.21
CA GLU A 34 -11.20 -0.83 -7.37
C GLU A 34 -10.39 -0.32 -8.58
N CYS A 35 -9.07 -0.37 -8.47
CA CYS A 35 -8.19 0.02 -9.59
C CYS A 35 -7.90 -1.22 -10.44
N GLU A 36 -7.91 -1.10 -11.77
CA GLU A 36 -7.63 -2.25 -12.65
C GLU A 36 -6.16 -2.70 -12.59
N ILE A 37 -5.27 -1.82 -12.12
CA ILE A 37 -3.83 -2.04 -12.16
C ILE A 37 -3.24 -2.33 -10.78
N ARG A 38 -3.65 -1.58 -9.76
CA ARG A 38 -3.00 -1.59 -8.44
C ARG A 38 -3.89 -2.24 -7.38
N THR A 39 -3.29 -3.10 -6.56
CA THR A 39 -3.96 -3.64 -5.36
C THR A 39 -4.24 -2.55 -4.33
N CYS A 40 -5.13 -2.82 -3.37
CA CYS A 40 -5.48 -1.85 -2.33
C CYS A 40 -4.25 -1.35 -1.56
N PHE A 41 -3.31 -2.25 -1.23
CA PHE A 41 -2.09 -1.91 -0.50
C PHE A 41 -1.05 -1.17 -1.37
N GLN A 42 -0.97 -1.49 -2.67
CA GLN A 42 -0.15 -0.70 -3.60
C GLN A 42 -0.67 0.74 -3.70
N ARG A 43 -2.00 0.93 -3.76
CA ARG A 43 -2.61 2.27 -3.73
C ARG A 43 -2.32 3.01 -2.42
N ASP A 44 -2.35 2.32 -1.29
CA ASP A 44 -2.05 2.90 0.02
C ASP A 44 -0.61 3.39 0.10
N ARG A 45 0.33 2.55 -0.37
CA ARG A 45 1.74 2.91 -0.48
C ARG A 45 1.91 4.20 -1.29
N ASP A 46 1.31 4.29 -2.46
CA ASP A 46 1.43 5.47 -3.33
C ASP A 46 0.85 6.72 -2.65
N ARG A 47 -0.30 6.60 -1.97
CA ARG A 47 -0.90 7.71 -1.20
C ARG A 47 0.02 8.21 -0.08
N ILE A 48 0.63 7.29 0.66
CA ILE A 48 1.56 7.63 1.75
C ILE A 48 2.79 8.33 1.19
N ILE A 49 3.44 7.76 0.16
CA ILE A 49 4.64 8.31 -0.47
C ILE A 49 4.41 9.74 -0.99
N HIS A 50 3.23 10.01 -1.57
CA HIS A 50 2.88 11.32 -2.10
C HIS A 50 2.20 12.26 -1.09
N SER A 51 2.10 11.87 0.19
CA SER A 51 1.52 12.73 1.22
C SER A 51 2.45 13.88 1.61
N ASN A 52 1.88 15.02 2.00
CA ASN A 52 2.66 16.15 2.53
C ASN A 52 3.39 15.79 3.83
N ALA A 53 2.80 14.93 4.67
CA ALA A 53 3.42 14.47 5.90
C ALA A 53 4.71 13.68 5.61
N PHE A 54 4.66 12.72 4.66
CA PHE A 54 5.82 11.94 4.27
C PHE A 54 6.92 12.82 3.65
N ARG A 55 6.57 13.76 2.77
CA ARG A 55 7.55 14.72 2.21
C ARG A 55 8.28 15.54 3.28
N ARG A 56 7.57 15.98 4.33
CA ARG A 56 8.18 16.74 5.44
C ARG A 56 9.20 15.94 6.23
N LEU A 57 9.13 14.59 6.22
CA LEU A 57 10.12 13.75 6.90
C LEU A 57 11.54 13.96 6.34
N LYS A 58 11.68 14.34 5.06
CA LYS A 58 12.98 14.73 4.47
C LYS A 58 13.68 15.86 5.24
N HIS A 59 12.91 16.71 5.89
CA HIS A 59 13.39 17.87 6.66
C HIS A 59 13.33 17.66 8.17
N LYS A 60 13.08 16.42 8.63
CA LYS A 60 13.07 16.06 10.06
C LYS A 60 14.18 15.07 10.33
N THR A 61 14.89 15.25 11.43
CA THR A 61 15.89 14.29 11.92
C THR A 61 15.22 13.31 12.89
N GLN A 62 15.68 12.06 12.89
CA GLN A 62 15.13 11.02 13.76
C GLN A 62 15.72 11.06 15.18
N VAL A 63 16.91 11.65 15.37
CA VAL A 63 17.60 11.65 16.68
C VAL A 63 18.42 12.93 16.95
N PHE A 64 19.28 13.38 16.02
CA PHE A 64 20.21 14.49 16.31
C PHE A 64 20.11 15.64 15.29
N LEU A 65 20.08 16.87 15.79
CA LEU A 65 20.57 18.05 15.09
C LEU A 65 22.05 18.18 15.51
N SER A 66 22.99 18.10 14.58
CA SER A 66 24.38 18.49 14.89
C SER A 66 24.35 19.97 15.32
N PRO A 67 25.10 20.37 16.37
CA PRO A 67 25.10 21.74 16.87
C PRO A 67 25.47 22.76 15.79
#